data_AF-A0A7X6L4P5-F1
#
_entry.id   AF-A0A7X6L4P5-F1
#
_cell.length_a   1.000
_cell.length_b   1.000
_cell.length_c   1.000
_cell.angle_alpha   90.00
_cell.angle_beta   90.00
_cell.angle_gamma   90.00
#
_symmetry.space_group_name_H-M   'P 1'
#
loop_
_entity.id
_entity.type
_entity.pdbx_description
1 polymer ?
#
loop_
_entity_poly.entity_id
_entity_poly.type
_entity_poly.pdbx_seq_one_letter_code
_entity_poly.pdbx_strand_id
1 'polypeptide(L)'
;MIVRTQNTPQCPACGVFLSRDTGHTTQIDWWLDPASILPPSIDHASFGLEPEVFEGFLRGFRIDTEAKVRTLVRAYDLVQHHVAPLVVKVAIDMIPDLAAAVAQDPETKIVANGRDGHAFGFVLAVLMPELFARHGISMYLPRQLVDVAVQDAEIHEGKKFSQIEVFRKRPTVPVDPTGTLRQLTAYFAQYGLDVEAGGQDIHLIDICFRGSIQEKLAALYPKTAFRGHLAFYEAVPEDPHPGTKKGYALHLDVSSNHERGPVKGPLPEDLELTFLHQDAYVAIESLISGSKSSPTSFGANGRPDARRHRHDYRPLGGINPALVAPEYADPLVREAVLAISVMAIIHHARELAPVVTAAGARWFDTAHDTPWYAQLAHQSDALRDQIRAWINRSQDADPEFARLLDAFALRTNKYVIENIDERLREADLTDADRHEIWREITKLYRS
;
A
#
# COMPACT_ATOMS: atom_id res chain seq x y z
N MET A 1 -0.05 24.04 -22.40
CA MET A 1 1.20 23.31 -22.12
C MET A 1 1.87 23.97 -20.92
N ILE A 2 1.55 23.50 -19.71
CA ILE A 2 2.20 24.02 -18.49
C ILE A 2 3.47 23.20 -18.31
N VAL A 3 4.61 23.79 -18.60
CA VAL A 3 5.91 23.20 -18.30
C VAL A 3 6.02 23.12 -16.78
N ARG A 4 5.86 21.92 -16.23
CA ARG A 4 6.08 21.65 -14.80
C ARG A 4 7.59 21.70 -14.56
N THR A 5 8.06 22.71 -13.83
CA THR A 5 9.46 22.80 -13.41
C THR A 5 9.73 21.73 -12.34
N GLN A 6 10.86 21.02 -12.45
CA GLN A 6 11.33 19.93 -11.58
C GLN A 6 11.50 20.29 -10.07
N ASN A 7 11.16 21.51 -9.65
CA ASN A 7 11.45 22.05 -8.30
C ASN A 7 10.21 22.26 -7.41
N THR A 8 9.03 21.71 -7.74
CA THR A 8 7.86 21.84 -6.84
C THR A 8 7.99 20.84 -5.68
N PRO A 9 8.08 21.28 -4.41
CA PRO A 9 8.19 20.35 -3.30
C PRO A 9 6.94 19.47 -3.23
N GLN A 10 7.14 18.16 -3.24
CA GLN A 10 6.09 17.19 -2.94
C GLN A 10 6.09 16.94 -1.44
N CYS A 11 4.91 16.84 -0.84
CA CYS A 11 4.83 16.35 0.53
C CYS A 11 5.25 14.86 0.55
N PRO A 12 6.35 14.49 1.24
CA PRO A 12 6.80 13.09 1.28
C PRO A 12 5.81 12.17 2.01
N ALA A 13 4.90 12.71 2.84
CA ALA A 13 3.92 11.93 3.58
C ALA A 13 2.62 11.61 2.81
N CYS A 14 2.34 12.28 1.68
CA CYS A 14 1.07 12.06 0.96
C CYS A 14 1.14 12.20 -0.56
N GLY A 15 2.31 12.47 -1.15
CA GLY A 15 2.53 12.57 -2.59
C GLY A 15 1.80 13.73 -3.28
N VAL A 16 1.17 14.63 -2.52
CA VAL A 16 0.49 15.81 -3.06
C VAL A 16 1.55 16.87 -3.38
N PHE A 17 1.57 17.33 -4.64
CA PHE A 17 2.27 18.56 -5.02
C PHE A 17 1.74 19.69 -4.16
N LEU A 18 2.62 20.48 -3.53
CA LEU A 18 2.24 21.78 -3.00
C LEU A 18 1.83 22.67 -4.17
N SER A 19 0.59 22.55 -4.60
CA SER A 19 -0.04 23.51 -5.48
C SER A 19 0.00 24.86 -4.77
N ARG A 20 0.66 25.87 -5.37
CA ARG A 20 0.48 27.27 -4.96
C ARG A 20 -0.97 27.76 -5.15
N ASP A 21 -1.85 26.91 -5.67
CA ASP A 21 -3.17 27.23 -6.14
C ASP A 21 -4.22 26.29 -5.50
N THR A 22 -4.31 26.34 -4.17
CA THR A 22 -5.57 26.01 -3.50
C THR A 22 -6.07 27.30 -2.87
N GLY A 23 -7.30 27.71 -3.20
CA GLY A 23 -8.04 28.76 -2.50
C GLY A 23 -8.38 28.40 -1.04
N HIS A 24 -7.45 27.75 -0.34
CA HIS A 24 -7.47 27.33 1.05
C HIS A 24 -6.27 27.90 1.82
N THR A 25 -5.78 29.08 1.43
CA THR A 25 -4.73 29.82 2.15
C THR A 25 -5.14 30.20 3.58
N THR A 26 -6.42 30.11 3.94
CA THR A 26 -6.92 30.32 5.31
C THR A 26 -6.81 29.08 6.22
N GLN A 27 -6.29 27.95 5.73
CA GLN A 27 -6.06 26.73 6.52
C GLN A 27 -4.58 26.37 6.70
N ILE A 28 -3.65 27.29 6.48
CA ILE A 28 -2.23 27.09 6.84
C ILE A 28 -1.92 27.65 8.25
N ASP A 29 -2.78 28.51 8.79
CA ASP A 29 -2.53 29.17 10.08
C ASP A 29 -2.50 28.21 11.29
N TRP A 30 -3.15 27.03 11.22
CA TRP A 30 -3.06 26.01 12.27
C TRP A 30 -1.81 25.13 12.18
N TRP A 31 -1.14 25.08 11.01
CA TRP A 31 0.20 24.48 10.88
C TRP A 31 1.27 25.36 11.54
N LEU A 32 1.00 26.66 11.69
CA LEU A 32 1.94 27.65 12.14
C LEU A 32 1.65 28.16 13.55
N ASP A 33 0.92 27.42 14.41
CA ASP A 33 0.80 27.80 15.81
C ASP A 33 2.19 27.74 16.47
N PRO A 34 2.86 28.87 16.74
CA PRO A 34 4.22 28.88 17.27
C PRO A 34 4.25 28.36 18.72
N ALA A 35 3.08 28.24 19.37
CA ALA A 35 2.96 27.83 20.76
C ALA A 35 2.94 26.31 20.96
N SER A 36 2.82 25.49 19.90
CA SER A 36 2.98 24.04 20.05
C SER A 36 4.46 23.71 20.27
N ILE A 37 4.83 23.52 21.53
CA ILE A 37 6.19 23.12 21.93
C ILE A 37 6.44 21.74 21.32
N LEU A 38 7.25 21.69 20.27
CA LEU A 38 7.79 20.42 19.79
C LEU A 38 8.74 19.89 20.88
N PRO A 39 8.69 18.58 21.19
CA PRO A 39 9.59 17.97 22.15
C PRO A 39 11.06 18.28 21.80
N PRO A 40 11.78 19.03 22.67
CA PRO A 40 13.05 19.65 22.31
C PRO A 40 14.22 18.67 22.48
N SER A 41 14.39 17.69 21.58
CA SER A 41 15.63 16.90 21.47
C SER A 41 15.63 15.83 20.36
N ILE A 42 14.89 16.00 19.26
CA ILE A 42 14.77 14.92 18.27
C ILE A 42 15.75 15.15 17.14
N ASP A 43 16.63 14.17 16.94
CA ASP A 43 17.50 14.14 15.78
C ASP A 43 16.68 13.82 14.53
N HIS A 44 16.17 14.86 13.87
CA HIS A 44 15.46 14.72 12.60
C HIS A 44 16.33 14.09 11.50
N ALA A 45 17.66 14.11 11.65
CA ALA A 45 18.57 13.51 10.68
C ALA A 45 18.46 11.97 10.66
N SER A 46 18.02 11.33 11.75
CA SER A 46 17.74 9.89 11.77
C SER A 46 16.61 9.50 10.81
N PHE A 47 15.75 10.46 10.45
CA PHE A 47 14.70 10.30 9.47
C PHE A 47 15.07 10.87 8.10
N GLY A 48 16.33 11.24 7.83
CA GLY A 48 16.71 11.80 6.52
C GLY A 48 15.84 12.97 6.03
N LEU A 49 15.24 13.72 6.97
CA LEU A 49 14.35 14.83 6.68
C LEU A 49 15.00 16.15 7.06
N GLU A 50 14.75 17.16 6.22
CA GLU A 50 14.99 18.55 6.56
C GLU A 50 14.18 18.91 7.83
N PRO A 51 14.75 19.70 8.76
CA PRO A 51 14.11 20.04 10.02
C PRO A 51 12.66 20.54 9.85
N GLU A 52 12.43 21.42 8.87
CA GLU A 52 11.12 22.04 8.62
C GLU A 52 10.09 21.03 8.12
N VAL A 53 10.53 20.04 7.33
CA VAL A 53 9.66 18.97 6.82
C VAL A 53 9.28 18.03 7.96
N PHE A 54 10.24 17.70 8.83
CA PHE A 54 9.99 16.89 10.01
C PHE A 54 9.07 17.60 11.01
N GLU A 55 9.30 18.88 11.28
CA GLU A 55 8.40 19.71 12.09
C GLU A 55 6.97 19.76 11.50
N GLY A 56 6.84 20.00 10.20
CA GLY A 56 5.55 19.98 9.52
C GLY A 56 4.85 18.62 9.62
N PHE A 57 5.61 17.52 9.55
CA PHE A 57 5.10 16.17 9.79
C PHE A 57 4.55 16.05 11.22
N LEU A 58 5.36 16.35 12.25
CA LEU A 58 4.94 16.22 13.65
C LEU A 58 3.68 17.04 13.93
N ARG A 59 3.61 18.28 13.44
CA ARG A 59 2.43 19.16 13.58
C ARG A 59 1.22 18.60 12.85
N GLY A 60 1.39 18.15 11.61
CA GLY A 60 0.31 17.58 10.79
C GLY A 60 -0.34 16.33 11.40
N PHE A 61 0.40 15.60 12.24
CA PHE A 61 -0.08 14.43 12.98
C PHE A 61 -0.28 14.68 14.49
N ARG A 62 -0.11 15.92 14.99
CA ARG A 62 -0.17 16.27 16.43
C ARG A 62 0.68 15.34 17.30
N ILE A 63 1.92 15.16 16.89
CA ILE A 63 2.96 14.43 17.61
C ILE A 63 3.65 15.43 18.54
N ASP A 64 2.99 15.69 19.67
CA ASP A 64 3.26 16.79 20.60
C ASP A 64 3.89 16.35 21.93
N THR A 65 4.20 15.05 22.07
CA THR A 65 4.86 14.51 23.26
C THR A 65 6.06 13.65 22.86
N GLU A 66 7.07 13.59 23.73
CA GLU A 66 8.22 12.71 23.50
C GLU A 66 7.81 11.24 23.37
N ALA A 67 6.76 10.82 24.08
CA ALA A 67 6.26 9.45 24.00
C ALA A 67 5.77 9.12 22.59
N LYS A 68 4.93 9.97 21.98
CA LYS A 68 4.46 9.78 20.61
C LYS A 68 5.61 9.79 19.61
N VAL A 69 6.61 10.64 19.82
CA VAL A 69 7.80 10.67 18.96
C VAL A 69 8.58 9.37 19.06
N ARG A 70 8.88 8.89 20.27
CA ARG A 70 9.59 7.61 20.46
C ARG A 70 8.84 6.46 19.80
N THR A 71 7.51 6.48 19.83
CA THR A 71 6.68 5.52 19.10
C THR A 71 6.92 5.59 17.59
N LEU A 72 7.02 6.78 17.01
CA LEU A 72 7.31 6.94 15.59
C LEU A 72 8.73 6.52 15.20
N VAL A 73 9.74 6.92 15.98
CA VAL A 73 11.14 6.49 15.78
C VAL A 73 11.19 4.96 15.77
N ARG A 74 10.59 4.32 16.77
CA ARG A 74 10.58 2.86 16.87
C ARG A 74 9.87 2.20 15.69
N ALA A 75 8.71 2.71 15.30
CA ALA A 75 7.98 2.16 14.15
C ALA A 75 8.78 2.33 12.84
N TYR A 76 9.43 3.49 12.66
CA TYR A 76 10.32 3.74 11.54
C TYR A 76 11.49 2.75 11.51
N ASP A 77 12.20 2.56 12.63
CA ASP A 77 13.34 1.63 12.71
C ASP A 77 12.92 0.19 12.41
N LEU A 78 11.80 -0.25 12.99
CA LEU A 78 11.24 -1.59 12.75
C LEU A 78 10.89 -1.80 11.27
N VAL A 79 10.27 -0.81 10.63
CA VAL A 79 9.92 -0.90 9.21
C VAL A 79 11.16 -0.82 8.32
N GLN A 80 12.11 0.06 8.63
CA GLN A 80 13.37 0.17 7.88
C GLN A 80 14.17 -1.13 7.97
N HIS A 81 14.20 -1.77 9.13
CA HIS A 81 14.93 -3.01 9.35
C HIS A 81 14.23 -4.23 8.75
N HIS A 82 12.94 -4.41 9.01
CA HIS A 82 12.21 -5.62 8.64
C HIS A 82 11.53 -5.49 7.27
N VAL A 83 10.73 -4.46 7.02
CA VAL A 83 9.81 -4.41 5.87
C VAL A 83 10.45 -3.80 4.62
N ALA A 84 11.24 -2.74 4.78
CA ALA A 84 11.83 -2.01 3.68
C ALA A 84 12.69 -2.86 2.73
N PRO A 85 13.52 -3.82 3.22
CA PRO A 85 14.29 -4.68 2.35
C PRO A 85 13.45 -5.47 1.34
N LEU A 86 12.33 -6.07 1.77
CA LEU A 86 11.42 -6.79 0.88
C LEU A 86 10.82 -5.85 -0.18
N VAL A 87 10.30 -4.69 0.24
CA VAL A 87 9.64 -3.75 -0.68
C VAL A 87 10.63 -3.21 -1.73
N VAL A 88 11.84 -2.88 -1.30
CA VAL A 88 12.91 -2.40 -2.20
C VAL A 88 13.36 -3.52 -3.13
N LYS A 89 13.55 -4.75 -2.62
CA LYS A 89 13.88 -5.91 -3.46
C LYS A 89 12.84 -6.14 -4.54
N VAL A 90 11.56 -6.18 -4.17
CA VAL A 90 10.46 -6.39 -5.12
C VAL A 90 10.44 -5.30 -6.19
N ALA A 91 10.65 -4.03 -5.82
CA ALA A 91 10.74 -2.95 -6.80
C ALA A 91 11.95 -3.12 -7.74
N ILE A 92 13.10 -3.56 -7.23
CA ILE A 92 14.28 -3.89 -8.05
C ILE A 92 13.98 -5.00 -9.04
N ASP A 93 13.29 -6.05 -8.59
CA ASP A 93 12.94 -7.20 -9.43
C ASP A 93 11.95 -6.81 -10.54
N MET A 94 11.13 -5.78 -10.34
CA MET A 94 10.23 -5.20 -11.35
C MET A 94 10.97 -4.40 -12.43
N ILE A 95 12.10 -3.75 -12.11
CA ILE A 95 12.78 -2.79 -12.99
C ILE A 95 13.14 -3.38 -14.36
N PRO A 96 13.73 -4.59 -14.49
CA PRO A 96 14.08 -5.15 -15.79
C PRO A 96 12.89 -5.26 -16.74
N ASP A 97 11.74 -5.71 -16.25
CA ASP A 97 10.53 -5.88 -17.08
C ASP A 97 9.93 -4.53 -17.46
N LEU A 98 9.89 -3.57 -16.53
CA LEU A 98 9.38 -2.22 -16.79
C LEU A 98 10.28 -1.45 -17.77
N ALA A 99 11.60 -1.57 -17.62
CA ALA A 99 12.56 -0.95 -18.52
C ALA A 99 12.50 -1.59 -19.91
N ALA A 100 12.34 -2.91 -20.01
CA ALA A 100 12.19 -3.61 -21.28
C ALA A 100 10.90 -3.18 -22.01
N ALA A 101 9.79 -3.03 -21.28
CA ALA A 101 8.53 -2.58 -21.86
C ALA A 101 8.64 -1.16 -22.44
N VAL A 102 9.23 -0.22 -21.69
CA VAL A 102 9.46 1.16 -22.14
C VAL A 102 10.45 1.22 -23.32
N ALA A 103 11.45 0.33 -23.35
CA ALA A 103 12.37 0.24 -24.46
C ALA A 103 11.69 -0.29 -25.74
N GLN A 104 10.70 -1.18 -25.59
CA GLN A 104 9.90 -1.71 -26.70
C GLN A 104 8.89 -0.68 -27.21
N ASP A 105 8.25 0.06 -26.30
CA ASP A 105 7.31 1.14 -26.61
C ASP A 105 7.54 2.35 -25.69
N PRO A 106 8.16 3.44 -26.20
CA PRO A 106 8.40 4.66 -25.44
C PRO A 106 7.13 5.36 -24.92
N GLU A 107 5.94 5.05 -25.45
CA GLU A 107 4.68 5.60 -24.95
C GLU A 107 4.11 4.85 -23.74
N THR A 108 4.74 3.73 -23.36
CA THR A 108 4.38 2.92 -22.19
C THR A 108 4.31 3.77 -20.92
N LYS A 109 3.28 3.52 -20.11
CA LYS A 109 3.06 4.20 -18.83
C LYS A 109 3.10 3.19 -17.67
N ILE A 110 3.74 3.60 -16.59
CA ILE A 110 3.92 2.79 -15.38
C ILE A 110 3.05 3.43 -14.29
N VAL A 111 1.96 2.78 -13.92
CA VAL A 111 1.03 3.28 -12.90
C VAL A 111 1.27 2.56 -11.59
N ALA A 112 1.83 3.27 -10.61
CA ALA A 112 1.88 2.83 -9.22
C ALA A 112 0.49 2.98 -8.59
N ASN A 113 -0.19 1.84 -8.38
CA ASN A 113 -1.59 1.83 -8.00
C ASN A 113 -1.80 1.98 -6.49
N GLY A 114 -2.39 3.11 -6.14
CA GLY A 114 -3.10 3.32 -4.89
C GLY A 114 -2.22 3.28 -3.66
N ARG A 115 -2.90 3.08 -2.54
CA ARG A 115 -2.39 3.15 -1.17
C ARG A 115 -1.07 2.40 -1.02
N ASP A 116 -1.05 1.15 -1.49
CA ASP A 116 0.06 0.24 -1.22
C ASP A 116 1.04 0.14 -2.42
N GLY A 117 0.56 0.32 -3.65
CA GLY A 117 1.40 0.38 -4.85
C GLY A 117 2.30 1.62 -4.91
N HIS A 118 1.92 2.71 -4.23
CA HIS A 118 2.73 3.92 -4.14
C HIS A 118 4.11 3.68 -3.51
N ALA A 119 4.25 2.76 -2.55
CA ALA A 119 5.53 2.46 -1.94
C ALA A 119 6.55 2.00 -3.00
N PHE A 120 6.16 1.09 -3.89
CA PHE A 120 7.00 0.66 -5.02
C PHE A 120 7.27 1.82 -5.99
N GLY A 121 6.27 2.63 -6.31
CA GLY A 121 6.44 3.82 -7.16
C GLY A 121 7.48 4.81 -6.60
N PHE A 122 7.48 5.05 -5.29
CA PHE A 122 8.48 5.90 -4.66
C PHE A 122 9.89 5.28 -4.68
N VAL A 123 10.00 3.97 -4.48
CA VAL A 123 11.29 3.27 -4.63
C VAL A 123 11.81 3.40 -6.06
N LEU A 124 10.96 3.20 -7.07
CA LEU A 124 11.33 3.38 -8.48
C LEU A 124 11.74 4.82 -8.78
N ALA A 125 11.06 5.82 -8.22
CA ALA A 125 11.44 7.22 -8.36
C ALA A 125 12.82 7.54 -7.77
N VAL A 126 13.26 6.78 -6.75
CA VAL A 126 14.60 6.90 -6.16
C VAL A 126 15.66 6.16 -6.97
N LEU A 127 15.41 4.89 -7.30
CA LEU A 127 16.42 4.02 -7.93
C LEU A 127 16.53 4.21 -9.46
N MET A 128 15.44 4.63 -10.09
CA MET A 128 15.31 4.82 -11.54
C MET A 128 14.62 6.17 -11.86
N PRO A 129 15.20 7.31 -11.41
CA PRO A 129 14.53 8.61 -11.41
C PRO A 129 14.11 9.06 -12.82
N GLU A 130 14.93 8.82 -13.84
CA GLU A 130 14.62 9.20 -15.23
C GLU A 130 13.48 8.36 -15.83
N LEU A 131 13.46 7.06 -15.55
CA LEU A 131 12.39 6.17 -16.02
C LEU A 131 11.06 6.59 -15.39
N PHE A 132 11.04 6.74 -14.06
CA PHE A 132 9.81 7.08 -13.36
C PHE A 132 9.35 8.51 -13.65
N ALA A 133 10.25 9.50 -13.79
CA ALA A 133 9.85 10.86 -14.11
C ALA A 133 9.16 10.99 -15.49
N ARG A 134 9.52 10.13 -16.45
CA ARG A 134 8.97 10.17 -17.82
C ARG A 134 7.76 9.27 -18.02
N HIS A 135 7.76 8.09 -17.40
CA HIS A 135 6.75 7.05 -17.64
C HIS A 135 5.90 6.75 -16.40
N GLY A 136 6.39 7.09 -15.21
CA GLY A 136 5.76 6.80 -13.92
C GLY A 136 4.63 7.74 -13.55
N ILE A 137 3.55 7.17 -13.02
CA ILE A 137 2.36 7.87 -12.57
C ILE A 137 1.85 7.23 -11.27
N SER A 138 1.56 8.05 -10.26
CA SER A 138 0.90 7.60 -9.03
C SER A 138 -0.59 7.92 -9.10
N MET A 139 -1.45 6.90 -9.02
CA MET A 139 -2.91 7.04 -9.14
C MET A 139 -3.63 6.15 -8.14
N TYR A 140 -4.76 6.60 -7.61
CA TYR A 140 -5.63 5.76 -6.78
C TYR A 140 -6.65 5.01 -7.66
N LEU A 141 -6.45 3.71 -7.89
CA LEU A 141 -7.41 2.84 -8.60
C LEU A 141 -7.90 1.72 -7.67
N PRO A 142 -8.62 2.02 -6.57
CA PRO A 142 -9.07 0.99 -5.65
C PRO A 142 -10.05 0.05 -6.34
N ARG A 143 -9.97 -1.24 -5.98
CA ARG A 143 -10.78 -2.32 -6.55
C ARG A 143 -12.28 -2.02 -6.56
N GLN A 144 -12.78 -1.29 -5.55
CA GLN A 144 -14.18 -0.92 -5.43
C GLN A 144 -14.59 0.13 -6.47
N LEU A 145 -13.82 1.21 -6.67
CA LEU A 145 -14.16 2.23 -7.67
C LEU A 145 -14.21 1.65 -9.09
N VAL A 146 -13.23 0.81 -9.43
CA VAL A 146 -13.21 0.17 -10.74
C VAL A 146 -14.39 -0.81 -10.90
N ASP A 147 -14.78 -1.52 -9.83
CA ASP A 147 -15.97 -2.39 -9.88
C ASP A 147 -17.27 -1.60 -10.08
N VAL A 148 -17.40 -0.45 -9.43
CA VAL A 148 -18.58 0.43 -9.59
C VAL A 148 -18.65 1.00 -11.01
N ALA A 149 -17.50 1.35 -11.62
CA ALA A 149 -17.45 1.73 -13.04
C ALA A 149 -17.87 0.59 -13.99
N VAL A 150 -17.51 -0.66 -13.67
CA VAL A 150 -18.04 -1.84 -14.39
C VAL A 150 -19.56 -1.92 -14.26
N GLN A 151 -20.11 -1.71 -13.07
CA GLN A 151 -21.57 -1.71 -12.84
C GLN A 151 -22.29 -0.58 -13.60
N ASP A 152 -21.69 0.61 -13.66
CA ASP A 152 -22.21 1.74 -14.45
C ASP A 152 -22.33 1.39 -15.93
N ALA A 153 -21.29 0.77 -16.49
CA ALA A 153 -21.27 0.30 -17.86
C ALA A 153 -22.32 -0.80 -18.14
N GLU A 154 -22.55 -1.71 -17.18
CA GLU A 154 -23.59 -2.75 -17.30
C GLU A 154 -24.99 -2.13 -17.34
N ILE A 155 -25.27 -1.18 -16.45
CA ILE A 155 -26.60 -0.57 -16.28
C ILE A 155 -26.92 0.41 -17.40
N HIS A 156 -25.98 1.28 -17.76
CA HIS A 156 -26.25 2.43 -18.64
C HIS A 156 -25.79 2.23 -20.09
N GLU A 157 -24.84 1.32 -20.35
CA GLU A 157 -24.37 1.03 -21.71
C GLU A 157 -24.82 -0.36 -22.20
N GLY A 158 -25.48 -1.16 -21.34
CA GLY A 158 -25.94 -2.51 -21.66
C GLY A 158 -24.81 -3.52 -21.91
N LYS A 159 -23.58 -3.19 -21.50
CA LYS A 159 -22.41 -4.08 -21.62
C LYS A 159 -22.55 -5.27 -20.65
N LYS A 160 -21.84 -6.36 -20.97
CA LYS A 160 -21.76 -7.56 -20.13
C LYS A 160 -20.31 -7.93 -19.92
N PHE A 161 -19.96 -8.30 -18.68
CA PHE A 161 -18.59 -8.61 -18.29
C PHE A 161 -18.47 -9.98 -17.62
N SER A 162 -19.13 -10.99 -18.18
CA SER A 162 -19.13 -12.36 -17.63
C SER A 162 -17.73 -12.97 -17.56
N GLN A 163 -16.83 -12.57 -18.45
CA GLN A 163 -15.45 -13.06 -18.53
C GLN A 163 -14.57 -12.63 -17.34
N ILE A 164 -14.99 -11.63 -16.54
CA ILE A 164 -14.22 -11.17 -15.37
C ILE A 164 -14.89 -11.48 -14.04
N GLU A 165 -15.97 -12.27 -14.01
CA GLU A 165 -16.76 -12.49 -12.78
C GLU A 165 -15.91 -13.03 -11.61
N VAL A 166 -14.91 -13.88 -11.90
CA VAL A 166 -13.97 -14.40 -10.90
C VAL A 166 -13.11 -13.31 -10.22
N PHE A 167 -12.95 -12.16 -10.87
CA PHE A 167 -12.23 -10.98 -10.37
C PHE A 167 -13.16 -9.95 -9.71
N ARG A 168 -14.47 -10.15 -9.78
CA ARG A 168 -15.45 -9.26 -9.17
C ARG A 168 -15.66 -9.63 -7.71
N LYS A 169 -15.80 -8.59 -6.88
CA LYS A 169 -16.28 -8.72 -5.51
C LYS A 169 -17.33 -7.64 -5.33
N ARG A 170 -18.59 -8.03 -5.52
CA ARG A 170 -19.70 -7.08 -5.42
C ARG A 170 -19.71 -6.49 -4.01
N PRO A 171 -19.79 -5.17 -3.87
CA PRO A 171 -19.80 -4.55 -2.56
C PRO A 171 -21.04 -5.03 -1.79
N THR A 172 -20.87 -5.28 -0.49
CA THR A 172 -21.97 -5.66 0.41
C THR A 172 -22.91 -4.51 0.69
N VAL A 173 -22.43 -3.27 0.53
CA VAL A 173 -23.23 -2.04 0.63
C VAL A 173 -23.49 -1.50 -0.77
N PRO A 174 -24.75 -1.22 -1.14
CA PRO A 174 -25.07 -0.58 -2.42
C PRO A 174 -24.36 0.77 -2.56
N VAL A 175 -23.67 0.96 -3.69
CA VAL A 175 -23.11 2.25 -4.10
C VAL A 175 -23.83 2.65 -5.39
N ASP A 176 -24.23 3.91 -5.52
CA ASP A 176 -24.81 4.41 -6.77
C ASP A 176 -23.74 4.41 -7.87
N PRO A 177 -23.90 3.61 -8.94
CA PRO A 177 -22.89 3.53 -9.99
C PRO A 177 -22.96 4.69 -10.99
N THR A 178 -24.01 5.51 -10.96
CA THR A 178 -24.34 6.47 -12.02
C THR A 178 -23.18 7.41 -12.35
N GLY A 179 -22.68 7.29 -13.58
CA GLY A 179 -21.65 8.18 -14.14
C GLY A 179 -20.22 7.92 -13.65
N THR A 180 -20.00 6.85 -12.89
CA THR A 180 -18.67 6.49 -12.37
C THR A 180 -17.71 6.02 -13.46
N LEU A 181 -18.19 5.43 -14.57
CA LEU A 181 -17.33 5.11 -15.71
C LEU A 181 -16.76 6.40 -16.32
N ARG A 182 -17.62 7.39 -16.57
CA ARG A 182 -17.18 8.69 -17.11
C ARG A 182 -16.21 9.39 -16.16
N GLN A 183 -16.43 9.31 -14.85
CA GLN A 183 -15.49 9.86 -13.86
C GLN A 183 -14.15 9.15 -13.88
N LEU A 184 -14.13 7.81 -13.98
CA LEU A 184 -12.91 7.01 -14.10
C LEU A 184 -12.15 7.37 -15.39
N THR A 185 -12.82 7.44 -16.53
CA THR A 185 -12.21 7.87 -17.80
C THR A 185 -11.63 9.29 -17.70
N ALA A 186 -12.39 10.23 -17.13
CA ALA A 186 -11.90 11.59 -16.92
C ALA A 186 -10.69 11.62 -15.96
N TYR A 187 -10.66 10.75 -14.95
CA TYR A 187 -9.53 10.60 -14.03
C TYR A 187 -8.28 10.10 -14.76
N PHE A 188 -8.38 9.12 -15.66
CA PHE A 188 -7.27 8.72 -16.54
C PHE A 188 -6.76 9.89 -17.38
N ALA A 189 -7.66 10.63 -18.03
CA ALA A 189 -7.30 11.78 -18.85
C ALA A 189 -6.58 12.89 -18.06
N GLN A 190 -6.94 13.13 -16.79
CA GLN A 190 -6.24 14.08 -15.91
C GLN A 190 -4.76 13.74 -15.69
N TYR A 191 -4.39 12.46 -15.82
CA TYR A 191 -3.01 11.98 -15.73
C TYR A 191 -2.36 11.79 -17.10
N GLY A 192 -3.01 12.22 -18.19
CA GLY A 192 -2.48 12.09 -19.55
C GLY A 192 -2.58 10.67 -20.10
N LEU A 193 -3.49 9.85 -19.56
CA LEU A 193 -3.77 8.50 -20.04
C LEU A 193 -5.03 8.53 -20.92
N ASP A 194 -4.87 8.22 -22.20
CA ASP A 194 -5.96 8.13 -23.17
C ASP A 194 -6.39 6.67 -23.35
N VAL A 195 -7.15 6.20 -22.37
CA VAL A 195 -7.60 4.81 -22.31
C VAL A 195 -8.70 4.47 -23.34
N GLU A 196 -9.29 5.48 -24.01
CA GLU A 196 -10.37 5.30 -24.99
C GLU A 196 -9.87 5.29 -26.44
N ALA A 197 -8.88 6.12 -26.78
CA ALA A 197 -8.28 6.11 -28.12
C ALA A 197 -7.56 4.78 -28.39
N GLY A 198 -7.00 4.17 -27.34
CA GLY A 198 -6.27 2.91 -27.42
C GLY A 198 -4.83 3.09 -27.89
N GLY A 199 -4.09 1.98 -27.95
CA GLY A 199 -2.68 1.98 -28.35
C GLY A 199 -1.69 2.39 -27.27
N GLN A 200 -2.16 2.62 -26.04
CA GLN A 200 -1.29 2.74 -24.86
C GLN A 200 -1.09 1.36 -24.21
N ASP A 201 0.15 1.06 -23.82
CA ASP A 201 0.48 -0.03 -22.89
C ASP A 201 0.66 0.54 -21.47
N ILE A 202 -0.13 0.03 -20.53
CA ILE A 202 -0.18 0.49 -19.14
C ILE A 202 0.24 -0.65 -18.22
N HIS A 203 1.36 -0.46 -17.56
CA HIS A 203 1.91 -1.36 -16.56
C HIS A 203 1.47 -0.94 -15.16
N LEU A 204 0.62 -1.73 -14.51
CA LEU A 204 0.09 -1.48 -13.16
C LEU A 204 0.98 -2.14 -12.12
N ILE A 205 1.50 -1.36 -11.17
CA ILE A 205 2.22 -1.87 -10.00
C ILE A 205 1.27 -1.92 -8.81
N ASP A 206 1.11 -3.08 -8.19
CA ASP A 206 0.15 -3.29 -7.10
C ASP A 206 0.63 -4.39 -6.11
N ILE A 207 0.00 -4.44 -4.93
CA ILE A 207 0.12 -5.54 -3.98
C ILE A 207 -1.22 -6.30 -3.97
N CYS A 208 -1.40 -7.20 -4.93
CA CYS A 208 -2.64 -7.97 -4.96
C CYS A 208 -2.48 -9.33 -5.59
N PHE A 209 -3.21 -10.30 -5.05
CA PHE A 209 -3.06 -11.71 -5.39
C PHE A 209 -3.49 -12.11 -6.81
N ARG A 210 -4.45 -11.40 -7.42
CA ARG A 210 -5.11 -11.87 -8.68
C ARG A 210 -5.11 -10.84 -9.81
N GLY A 211 -4.58 -9.64 -9.60
CA GLY A 211 -4.66 -8.57 -10.61
C GLY A 211 -6.09 -8.12 -10.93
N SER A 212 -7.03 -8.16 -9.97
CA SER A 212 -8.45 -7.87 -10.24
C SER A 212 -8.73 -6.47 -10.81
N ILE A 213 -7.87 -5.50 -10.50
CA ILE A 213 -8.00 -4.13 -11.03
C ILE A 213 -7.62 -4.11 -12.51
N GLN A 214 -6.52 -4.78 -12.88
CA GLN A 214 -6.11 -4.96 -14.27
C GLN A 214 -7.25 -5.54 -15.11
N GLU A 215 -7.84 -6.66 -14.67
CA GLU A 215 -8.86 -7.35 -15.47
C GLU A 215 -10.13 -6.52 -15.66
N LYS A 216 -10.54 -5.77 -14.65
CA LYS A 216 -11.69 -4.86 -14.77
C LYS A 216 -11.38 -3.70 -15.73
N LEU A 217 -10.17 -3.15 -15.68
CA LEU A 217 -9.76 -2.08 -16.59
C LEU A 217 -9.63 -2.56 -18.03
N ALA A 218 -9.02 -3.73 -18.26
CA ALA A 218 -8.93 -4.34 -19.58
C ALA A 218 -10.32 -4.62 -20.18
N ALA A 219 -11.28 -5.03 -19.35
CA ALA A 219 -12.66 -5.24 -19.78
C ALA A 219 -13.38 -3.92 -20.12
N LEU A 220 -13.19 -2.86 -19.32
CA LEU A 220 -13.77 -1.53 -19.58
C LEU A 220 -13.17 -0.84 -20.80
N TYR A 221 -11.85 -1.00 -21.01
CA TYR A 221 -11.06 -0.29 -22.01
C TYR A 221 -10.28 -1.28 -22.91
N PRO A 222 -10.98 -2.06 -23.76
CA PRO A 222 -10.38 -3.18 -24.51
C PRO A 222 -9.36 -2.78 -25.59
N LYS A 223 -9.20 -1.48 -25.86
CA LYS A 223 -8.19 -0.97 -26.82
C LYS A 223 -6.87 -0.59 -26.14
N THR A 224 -6.81 -0.68 -24.82
CA THR A 224 -5.64 -0.33 -24.00
C THR A 224 -5.10 -1.63 -23.40
N ALA A 225 -3.79 -1.87 -23.54
CA ALA A 225 -3.16 -3.01 -22.92
C ALA A 225 -2.90 -2.71 -21.44
N PHE A 226 -3.33 -3.60 -20.55
CA PHE A 226 -3.02 -3.51 -19.13
C PHE A 226 -2.19 -4.74 -18.72
N ARG A 227 -1.07 -4.49 -18.05
CA ARG A 227 -0.16 -5.53 -17.53
C ARG A 227 0.04 -5.35 -16.03
N GLY A 228 0.16 -6.45 -15.30
CA GLY A 228 0.22 -6.44 -13.84
C GLY A 228 1.60 -6.79 -13.32
N HIS A 229 2.19 -5.89 -12.56
CA HIS A 229 3.41 -6.09 -11.80
C HIS A 229 3.07 -6.14 -10.31
N LEU A 230 2.94 -7.36 -9.79
CA LEU A 230 2.32 -7.61 -8.50
C LEU A 230 3.38 -8.10 -7.51
N ALA A 231 3.37 -7.62 -6.28
CA ALA A 231 4.25 -8.20 -5.27
C ALA A 231 3.95 -9.69 -5.07
N PHE A 232 2.67 -10.05 -4.99
CA PHE A 232 2.22 -11.43 -4.83
C PHE A 232 1.20 -11.77 -5.91
N TYR A 233 1.38 -12.87 -6.63
CA TYR A 233 0.46 -13.26 -7.70
C TYR A 233 0.16 -14.75 -7.69
N GLU A 234 -1.12 -15.06 -7.89
CA GLU A 234 -1.67 -16.37 -8.16
C GLU A 234 -2.50 -16.31 -9.45
N ALA A 235 -2.14 -17.14 -10.42
CA ALA A 235 -2.85 -17.27 -11.67
C ALA A 235 -4.22 -17.93 -11.49
N VAL A 236 -5.20 -17.39 -12.22
CA VAL A 236 -6.58 -17.87 -12.25
C VAL A 236 -6.85 -18.50 -13.62
N PRO A 237 -7.36 -19.74 -13.73
CA PRO A 237 -7.60 -20.41 -15.01
C PRO A 237 -8.59 -19.65 -15.88
N GLU A 238 -9.56 -19.01 -15.24
CA GLU A 238 -10.60 -18.21 -15.86
C GLU A 238 -10.12 -16.78 -16.20
N ASP A 239 -8.83 -16.48 -16.04
CA ASP A 239 -8.23 -15.21 -16.47
C ASP A 239 -8.35 -15.06 -18.00
N PRO A 240 -9.07 -14.05 -18.51
CA PRO A 240 -9.20 -13.86 -19.95
C PRO A 240 -7.90 -13.36 -20.61
N HIS A 241 -6.92 -12.93 -19.82
CA HIS A 241 -5.62 -12.43 -20.29
C HIS A 241 -4.46 -13.15 -19.58
N PRO A 242 -4.29 -14.47 -19.77
CA PRO A 242 -3.22 -15.22 -19.12
C PRO A 242 -1.84 -14.70 -19.56
N GLY A 243 -0.87 -14.71 -18.64
CA GLY A 243 0.51 -14.26 -18.91
C GLY A 243 0.72 -12.74 -18.94
N THR A 244 -0.31 -11.94 -18.70
CA THR A 244 -0.21 -10.46 -18.60
C THR A 244 0.20 -9.97 -17.21
N LYS A 245 0.31 -10.87 -16.24
CA LYS A 245 0.60 -10.58 -14.82
C LYS A 245 1.84 -11.33 -14.38
N LYS A 246 2.68 -10.67 -13.57
CA LYS A 246 3.85 -11.25 -12.95
C LYS A 246 3.89 -10.94 -11.46
N GLY A 247 4.37 -11.92 -10.70
CA GLY A 247 4.55 -11.86 -9.26
C GLY A 247 6.05 -11.77 -8.95
N TYR A 248 6.45 -10.95 -7.99
CA TYR A 248 7.88 -10.68 -7.73
C TYR A 248 8.38 -11.17 -6.36
N ALA A 249 7.50 -11.29 -5.36
CA ALA A 249 7.78 -11.99 -4.10
C ALA A 249 7.08 -13.36 -4.03
N LEU A 250 5.97 -13.53 -4.75
CA LEU A 250 5.29 -14.81 -4.94
C LEU A 250 4.71 -14.85 -6.35
N HIS A 251 4.96 -15.93 -7.08
CA HIS A 251 4.33 -16.19 -8.38
C HIS A 251 3.86 -17.65 -8.44
N LEU A 252 2.54 -17.85 -8.50
CA LEU A 252 1.94 -19.17 -8.61
C LEU A 252 1.23 -19.29 -9.96
N ASP A 253 1.71 -20.22 -10.78
CA ASP A 253 1.09 -20.55 -12.07
C ASP A 253 -0.20 -21.37 -11.89
N VAL A 254 -0.96 -21.52 -12.97
CA VAL A 254 -2.21 -22.32 -12.98
C VAL A 254 -1.97 -23.78 -12.59
N SER A 255 -0.77 -24.30 -12.84
CA SER A 255 -0.34 -25.66 -12.54
C SER A 255 0.13 -25.89 -11.10
N SER A 256 0.16 -24.85 -10.26
CA SER A 256 0.53 -25.00 -8.85
C SER A 256 -0.51 -25.86 -8.12
N ASN A 257 -0.05 -26.91 -7.43
CA ASN A 257 -0.89 -27.88 -6.73
C ASN A 257 -1.33 -27.35 -5.35
N HIS A 258 -2.17 -26.32 -5.30
CA HIS A 258 -2.77 -25.81 -4.06
C HIS A 258 -4.24 -25.42 -4.24
N GLU A 259 -4.97 -25.29 -3.13
CA GLU A 259 -6.34 -24.76 -3.15
C GLU A 259 -6.33 -23.28 -3.53
N ARG A 260 -7.18 -22.87 -4.49
CA ARG A 260 -7.15 -21.52 -5.06
C ARG A 260 -7.47 -20.43 -4.04
N GLY A 261 -6.73 -19.33 -4.13
CA GLY A 261 -6.82 -18.18 -3.24
C GLY A 261 -5.80 -18.24 -2.09
N PRO A 262 -5.75 -17.16 -1.28
CA PRO A 262 -4.84 -17.13 -0.17
C PRO A 262 -5.23 -18.15 0.89
N VAL A 263 -4.24 -18.86 1.42
CA VAL A 263 -4.42 -19.86 2.50
C VAL A 263 -4.83 -19.13 3.77
N LYS A 264 -5.86 -19.64 4.45
CA LYS A 264 -6.38 -19.08 5.72
C LYS A 264 -6.18 -19.98 6.93
N GLY A 265 -5.73 -21.22 6.70
CA GLY A 265 -5.47 -22.24 7.72
C GLY A 265 -4.02 -22.18 8.22
N PRO A 266 -3.39 -23.33 8.52
CA PRO A 266 -1.98 -23.37 8.89
C PRO A 266 -1.07 -22.77 7.80
N LEU A 267 0.08 -22.22 8.22
CA LEU A 267 1.13 -21.80 7.30
C LEU A 267 1.64 -22.98 6.48
N PRO A 268 1.92 -22.80 5.17
CA PRO A 268 2.62 -23.82 4.38
C PRO A 268 3.99 -24.17 4.97
N GLU A 269 4.38 -25.44 4.90
CA GLU A 269 5.71 -25.91 5.32
C GLU A 269 6.81 -25.31 4.45
N ASP A 270 6.58 -25.25 3.14
CA ASP A 270 7.46 -24.58 2.19
C ASP A 270 7.52 -23.07 2.50
N LEU A 271 8.72 -22.58 2.76
CA LEU A 271 8.97 -21.18 3.10
C LEU A 271 8.68 -20.26 1.92
N GLU A 272 8.91 -20.70 0.68
CA GLU A 272 8.66 -19.89 -0.51
C GLU A 272 7.16 -19.61 -0.71
N LEU A 273 6.29 -20.45 -0.10
CA LEU A 273 4.85 -20.27 -0.08
C LEU A 273 4.36 -19.44 1.12
N THR A 274 5.24 -18.80 1.89
CA THR A 274 4.81 -18.02 3.08
C THR A 274 3.80 -16.94 2.71
N PHE A 275 4.07 -16.17 1.67
CA PHE A 275 3.17 -15.10 1.22
C PHE A 275 1.91 -15.63 0.51
N LEU A 276 1.77 -16.95 0.33
CA LEU A 276 0.50 -17.55 -0.06
C LEU A 276 -0.54 -17.41 1.06
N HIS A 277 -0.09 -17.33 2.31
CA HIS A 277 -0.94 -17.22 3.49
C HIS A 277 -1.50 -15.80 3.65
N GLN A 278 -2.79 -15.69 3.98
CA GLN A 278 -3.49 -14.41 4.04
C GLN A 278 -2.87 -13.45 5.06
N ASP A 279 -2.58 -13.90 6.28
CA ASP A 279 -1.98 -13.03 7.30
C ASP A 279 -0.59 -12.51 6.88
N ALA A 280 0.14 -13.28 6.07
CA ALA A 280 1.51 -12.93 5.70
C ALA A 280 1.55 -11.77 4.70
N TYR A 281 0.77 -11.85 3.62
CA TYR A 281 0.75 -10.74 2.67
C TYR A 281 0.01 -9.51 3.23
N VAL A 282 -1.02 -9.71 4.06
CA VAL A 282 -1.76 -8.61 4.69
C VAL A 282 -0.89 -7.87 5.72
N ALA A 283 0.04 -8.54 6.38
CA ALA A 283 1.03 -7.88 7.24
C ALA A 283 1.84 -6.84 6.48
N ILE A 284 2.29 -7.17 5.26
CA ILE A 284 2.98 -6.23 4.37
C ILE A 284 2.04 -5.13 3.90
N GLU A 285 0.89 -5.50 3.32
CA GLU A 285 -0.12 -4.55 2.81
C GLU A 285 -0.51 -3.50 3.85
N SER A 286 -0.69 -3.92 5.10
CA SER A 286 -1.13 -3.03 6.18
C SER A 286 -0.08 -1.98 6.54
N LEU A 287 1.21 -2.34 6.53
CA LEU A 287 2.29 -1.45 6.93
C LEU A 287 2.76 -0.48 5.83
N ILE A 288 2.58 -0.83 4.55
CA ILE A 288 3.06 0.00 3.42
C ILE A 288 2.01 0.94 2.86
N SER A 289 0.85 0.99 3.50
CA SER A 289 -0.34 1.68 3.00
C SER A 289 -0.27 3.21 3.05
N GLY A 290 0.51 3.78 3.95
CA GLY A 290 0.55 5.24 4.12
C GLY A 290 -0.73 5.80 4.76
N SER A 291 -0.87 7.13 4.71
CA SER A 291 -1.81 7.88 5.57
C SER A 291 -3.28 7.88 5.14
N LYS A 292 -3.62 7.33 3.97
CA LYS A 292 -4.97 7.42 3.38
C LYS A 292 -5.64 6.06 3.28
N SER A 293 -6.94 6.04 3.59
CA SER A 293 -7.78 4.88 3.37
C SER A 293 -8.11 4.69 1.88
N SER A 294 -8.58 3.49 1.54
CA SER A 294 -9.02 3.17 0.19
C SER A 294 -10.26 3.99 -0.19
N PRO A 295 -10.23 4.78 -1.28
CA PRO A 295 -11.38 5.54 -1.70
C PRO A 295 -12.54 4.64 -2.12
N THR A 296 -13.76 5.07 -1.80
CA THR A 296 -15.00 4.35 -2.17
C THR A 296 -15.88 5.13 -3.15
N SER A 297 -15.57 6.41 -3.40
CA SER A 297 -16.24 7.29 -4.34
C SER A 297 -15.26 8.27 -5.00
N PHE A 298 -15.71 8.99 -6.03
CA PHE A 298 -15.04 10.19 -6.54
C PHE A 298 -15.56 11.43 -5.80
N GLY A 299 -14.65 12.33 -5.44
CA GLY A 299 -14.98 13.64 -4.89
C GLY A 299 -15.41 14.65 -5.96
N ALA A 300 -15.83 15.84 -5.53
CA ALA A 300 -16.31 16.91 -6.41
C ALA A 300 -15.27 17.40 -7.44
N ASN A 301 -13.98 17.15 -7.21
CA ASN A 301 -12.88 17.47 -8.13
C ASN A 301 -12.60 16.36 -9.17
N GLY A 302 -13.44 15.31 -9.21
CA GLY A 302 -13.27 14.17 -10.12
C GLY A 302 -12.10 13.25 -9.75
N ARG A 303 -11.53 13.37 -8.55
CA ARG A 303 -10.50 12.48 -8.03
C ARG A 303 -11.10 11.52 -6.99
N PRO A 304 -10.54 10.31 -6.83
CA PRO A 304 -10.93 9.41 -5.74
C PRO A 304 -10.89 10.11 -4.38
N ASP A 305 -11.99 10.03 -3.62
CA ASP A 305 -12.13 10.61 -2.28
C ASP A 305 -11.44 9.72 -1.23
N ALA A 306 -10.12 9.76 -1.21
CA ALA A 306 -9.30 9.01 -0.27
C ALA A 306 -9.23 9.76 1.07
N ARG A 307 -9.99 9.28 2.06
CA ARG A 307 -10.02 9.86 3.41
C ARG A 307 -8.73 9.56 4.16
N ARG A 308 -8.40 10.38 5.15
CA ARG A 308 -7.29 10.10 6.07
C ARG A 308 -7.70 9.03 7.09
N HIS A 309 -6.78 8.16 7.49
CA HIS A 309 -7.07 7.10 8.46
C HIS A 309 -7.59 7.62 9.81
N ARG A 310 -7.16 8.81 10.27
CA ARG A 310 -7.68 9.43 11.49
C ARG A 310 -9.18 9.76 11.44
N HIS A 311 -9.76 9.82 10.25
CA HIS A 311 -11.19 10.10 10.02
C HIS A 311 -11.98 8.83 9.66
N ASP A 312 -11.33 7.66 9.72
CA ASP A 312 -12.04 6.39 9.65
C ASP A 312 -12.94 6.25 10.88
N TYR A 313 -14.17 5.81 10.67
CA TYR A 313 -15.15 5.57 11.73
C TYR A 313 -14.85 4.29 12.51
N ARG A 314 -14.05 3.37 11.94
CA ARG A 314 -13.57 2.13 12.58
C ARG A 314 -12.06 1.94 12.33
N PRO A 315 -11.19 2.78 12.92
CA PRO A 315 -9.73 2.72 12.67
C PRO A 315 -9.04 1.44 13.18
N LEU A 316 -9.74 0.67 14.04
CA LEU A 316 -9.33 -0.63 14.55
C LEU A 316 -10.25 -1.77 14.03
N GLY A 317 -11.07 -1.51 13.01
CA GLY A 317 -12.00 -2.49 12.46
C GLY A 317 -11.27 -3.78 12.07
N GLY A 318 -11.63 -4.89 12.72
CA GLY A 318 -11.04 -6.21 12.46
C GLY A 318 -9.69 -6.47 13.14
N ILE A 319 -9.20 -5.53 13.95
CA ILE A 319 -8.03 -5.70 14.83
C ILE A 319 -8.53 -6.02 16.23
N ASN A 320 -7.93 -7.02 16.88
CA ASN A 320 -8.28 -7.38 18.25
C ASN A 320 -7.84 -6.24 19.20
N PRO A 321 -8.78 -5.53 19.88
CA PRO A 321 -8.45 -4.37 20.71
C PRO A 321 -7.50 -4.69 21.88
N ALA A 322 -7.51 -5.92 22.41
CA ALA A 322 -6.58 -6.32 23.48
C ALA A 322 -5.13 -6.52 23.01
N LEU A 323 -4.91 -6.60 21.69
CA LEU A 323 -3.58 -6.69 21.09
C LEU A 323 -3.03 -5.33 20.67
N VAL A 324 -3.87 -4.29 20.64
CA VAL A 324 -3.43 -2.94 20.30
C VAL A 324 -2.68 -2.35 21.48
N ALA A 325 -1.38 -2.15 21.29
CA ALA A 325 -0.55 -1.51 22.29
C ALA A 325 -1.03 -0.06 22.58
N PRO A 326 -0.98 0.44 23.83
CA PRO A 326 -1.53 1.74 24.20
C PRO A 326 -1.00 2.92 23.37
N GLU A 327 0.26 2.88 22.97
CA GLU A 327 0.89 3.91 22.13
C GLU A 327 0.32 3.96 20.71
N TYR A 328 -0.31 2.89 20.23
CA TYR A 328 -0.97 2.82 18.92
C TYR A 328 -2.50 2.96 19.01
N ALA A 329 -3.04 3.34 20.17
CA ALA A 329 -4.48 3.56 20.34
C ALA A 329 -4.94 4.92 19.76
N ASP A 330 -4.08 5.94 19.77
CA ASP A 330 -4.38 7.27 19.21
C ASP A 330 -4.46 7.21 17.67
N PRO A 331 -5.61 7.52 17.05
CA PRO A 331 -5.75 7.51 15.59
C PRO A 331 -4.75 8.39 14.84
N LEU A 332 -4.29 9.48 15.45
CA LEU A 332 -3.30 10.38 14.85
C LEU A 332 -1.91 9.75 14.81
N VAL A 333 -1.52 9.08 15.90
CA VAL A 333 -0.27 8.31 15.96
C VAL A 333 -0.32 7.15 14.98
N ARG A 334 -1.46 6.45 14.86
CA ARG A 334 -1.62 5.36 13.89
C ARG A 334 -1.40 5.84 12.46
N GLU A 335 -2.05 6.92 12.05
CA GLU A 335 -1.88 7.48 10.71
C GLU A 335 -0.43 7.95 10.48
N ALA A 336 0.21 8.51 11.50
CA ALA A 336 1.61 8.91 11.44
C ALA A 336 2.55 7.72 11.30
N VAL A 337 2.29 6.61 12.00
CA VAL A 337 3.03 5.35 11.84
C VAL A 337 2.94 4.86 10.40
N LEU A 338 1.74 4.81 9.81
CA LEU A 338 1.59 4.40 8.41
C LEU A 338 2.35 5.31 7.43
N ALA A 339 2.36 6.63 7.68
CA ALA A 339 3.13 7.58 6.88
C ALA A 339 4.65 7.40 7.03
N ILE A 340 5.14 7.25 8.28
CA ILE A 340 6.58 7.10 8.56
C ILE A 340 7.09 5.73 8.05
N SER A 341 6.24 4.70 7.99
CA SER A 341 6.58 3.41 7.36
C SER A 341 6.97 3.56 5.89
N VAL A 342 6.20 4.34 5.12
CA VAL A 342 6.52 4.59 3.70
C VAL A 342 7.83 5.38 3.57
N MET A 343 8.09 6.30 4.50
CA MET A 343 9.34 7.05 4.54
C MET A 343 10.56 6.16 4.85
N ALA A 344 10.43 5.22 5.78
CA ALA A 344 11.46 4.21 6.07
C ALA A 344 11.84 3.40 4.82
N ILE A 345 10.86 2.99 4.03
CA ILE A 345 11.07 2.28 2.75
C ILE A 345 11.84 3.16 1.75
N ILE A 346 11.45 4.44 1.63
CA ILE A 346 12.11 5.38 0.74
C ILE A 346 13.56 5.63 1.18
N HIS A 347 13.84 5.74 2.48
CA HIS A 347 15.20 5.92 2.98
C HIS A 347 16.07 4.71 2.73
N HIS A 348 15.56 3.50 2.93
CA HIS A 348 16.28 2.29 2.56
C HIS A 348 16.66 2.29 1.07
N ALA A 349 15.74 2.71 0.18
CA ALA A 349 16.05 2.86 -1.24
C ALA A 349 17.11 3.95 -1.51
N ARG A 350 17.08 5.07 -0.79
CA ARG A 350 18.06 6.15 -0.92
C ARG A 350 19.45 5.75 -0.42
N GLU A 351 19.53 4.97 0.65
CA GLU A 351 20.78 4.40 1.16
C GLU A 351 21.42 3.47 0.12
N LEU A 352 20.60 2.73 -0.62
CA LEU A 352 21.05 1.84 -1.68
C LEU A 352 21.38 2.57 -3.00
N ALA A 353 20.76 3.73 -3.26
CA ALA A 353 20.89 4.46 -4.53
C ALA A 353 22.35 4.76 -4.97
N PRO A 354 23.27 5.23 -4.10
CA PRO A 354 24.66 5.44 -4.47
C PRO A 354 25.37 4.16 -4.95
N VAL A 355 25.04 3.01 -4.34
CA VAL A 355 25.66 1.72 -4.68
C VAL A 355 25.21 1.27 -6.07
N VAL A 356 23.92 1.35 -6.37
CA VAL A 356 23.39 0.89 -7.66
C VAL A 356 23.72 1.85 -8.79
N THR A 357 23.69 3.17 -8.55
CA THR A 357 24.01 4.17 -9.59
C THR A 357 25.48 4.15 -10.00
N ALA A 358 26.39 3.79 -9.10
CA ALA A 358 27.80 3.59 -9.40
C ALA A 358 28.05 2.41 -10.38
N ALA A 359 27.14 1.45 -10.47
CA ALA A 359 27.20 0.32 -11.41
C ALA A 359 26.71 0.68 -12.83
N GLY A 360 26.26 1.93 -13.07
CA GLY A 360 25.87 2.44 -14.39
C GLY A 360 24.36 2.37 -14.67
N ALA A 361 23.94 2.93 -15.82
CA ALA A 361 22.52 3.14 -16.14
C ALA A 361 21.68 1.86 -16.30
N ARG A 362 22.33 0.69 -16.46
CA ARG A 362 21.72 -0.62 -16.61
C ARG A 362 22.11 -1.58 -15.48
N TRP A 363 22.40 -1.05 -14.29
CA TRP A 363 22.80 -1.84 -13.11
C TRP A 363 21.84 -3.00 -12.79
N PHE A 364 20.56 -2.85 -13.12
CA PHE A 364 19.51 -3.84 -12.89
C PHE A 364 19.69 -5.13 -13.70
N ASP A 365 20.42 -5.11 -14.82
CA ASP A 365 20.68 -6.30 -15.64
C ASP A 365 21.55 -7.34 -14.91
N THR A 366 22.40 -6.88 -13.98
CA THR A 366 23.34 -7.73 -13.23
C THR A 366 23.11 -7.65 -11.72
N ALA A 367 22.01 -7.04 -11.27
CA ALA A 367 21.74 -6.80 -9.85
C ALA A 367 21.84 -8.10 -9.02
N HIS A 368 21.24 -9.18 -9.51
CA HIS A 368 21.18 -10.48 -8.83
C HIS A 368 22.57 -11.10 -8.57
N ASP A 369 23.59 -10.71 -9.34
CA ASP A 369 24.97 -11.22 -9.19
C ASP A 369 25.81 -10.38 -8.21
N THR A 370 25.23 -9.36 -7.59
CA THR A 370 25.96 -8.42 -6.72
C THR A 370 25.83 -8.78 -5.23
N PRO A 371 26.87 -8.47 -4.41
CA PRO A 371 26.80 -8.69 -2.97
C PRO A 371 25.68 -7.91 -2.27
N TRP A 372 25.39 -6.69 -2.71
CA TRP A 372 24.36 -5.86 -2.09
C TRP A 372 22.96 -6.43 -2.33
N TYR A 373 22.70 -7.04 -3.49
CA TYR A 373 21.43 -7.69 -3.76
C TYR A 373 21.29 -8.97 -2.94
N ALA A 374 22.37 -9.76 -2.80
CA ALA A 374 22.37 -10.93 -1.93
C ALA A 374 22.07 -10.58 -0.47
N GLN A 375 22.61 -9.46 0.03
CA GLN A 375 22.27 -8.94 1.36
C GLN A 375 20.79 -8.54 1.45
N LEU A 376 20.26 -7.85 0.45
CA LEU A 376 18.86 -7.44 0.39
C LEU A 376 17.91 -8.66 0.36
N ALA A 377 18.25 -9.70 -0.40
CA ALA A 377 17.54 -10.96 -0.42
C ALA A 377 17.56 -11.66 0.95
N HIS A 378 18.71 -11.71 1.62
CA HIS A 378 18.82 -12.27 2.96
C HIS A 378 17.94 -11.53 3.99
N GLN A 379 17.90 -10.19 3.92
CA GLN A 379 17.03 -9.39 4.79
C GLN A 379 15.54 -9.60 4.48
N SER A 380 15.18 -9.79 3.21
CA SER A 380 13.83 -10.20 2.80
C SER A 380 13.43 -11.57 3.37
N ASP A 381 14.35 -12.53 3.39
CA ASP A 381 14.12 -13.85 4.01
C ASP A 381 13.96 -13.74 5.53
N ALA A 382 14.75 -12.87 6.19
CA ALA A 382 14.60 -12.62 7.62
C ALA A 382 13.21 -12.06 7.97
N LEU A 383 12.67 -11.13 7.17
CA LEU A 383 11.30 -10.64 7.34
C LEU A 383 10.27 -11.76 7.18
N ARG A 384 10.42 -12.62 6.17
CA ARG A 384 9.55 -13.78 5.97
C ARG A 384 9.50 -14.63 7.23
N ASP A 385 10.67 -14.93 7.82
CA ASP A 385 10.76 -15.76 9.02
C ASP A 385 10.12 -15.07 10.23
N GLN A 386 10.29 -13.74 10.36
CA GLN A 386 9.61 -12.94 11.39
C GLN A 386 8.08 -12.96 11.26
N ILE A 387 7.56 -12.85 10.04
CA ILE A 387 6.11 -12.96 9.77
C ILE A 387 5.61 -14.36 10.13
N ARG A 388 6.34 -15.41 9.76
CA ARG A 388 5.97 -16.80 10.13
C ARG A 388 5.94 -16.98 11.64
N ALA A 389 6.96 -16.48 12.34
CA ALA A 389 7.02 -16.52 13.79
C ALA A 389 5.86 -15.75 14.43
N TRP A 390 5.51 -14.57 13.91
CA TRP A 390 4.35 -13.78 14.38
C TRP A 390 3.02 -14.50 14.13
N ILE A 391 2.82 -15.11 12.97
CA ILE A 391 1.59 -15.87 12.67
C ILE A 391 1.44 -17.04 13.64
N ASN A 392 2.51 -17.83 13.82
CA ASN A 392 2.56 -18.98 14.71
C ASN A 392 2.63 -18.63 16.21
N ARG A 393 2.70 -17.33 16.56
CA ARG A 393 2.89 -16.86 17.94
C ARG A 393 4.14 -17.46 18.61
N SER A 394 5.20 -17.70 17.83
CA SER A 394 6.47 -18.20 18.35
C SER A 394 7.21 -17.15 19.17
N GLN A 395 8.06 -17.60 20.10
CA GLN A 395 9.01 -16.74 20.83
C GLN A 395 10.16 -16.24 19.93
N ASP A 396 10.32 -16.80 18.73
CA ASP A 396 11.33 -16.37 17.75
C ASP A 396 10.97 -15.05 17.06
N ALA A 397 9.72 -14.60 17.21
CA ALA A 397 9.30 -13.30 16.68
C ALA A 397 9.92 -12.19 17.52
N ASP A 398 10.53 -11.20 16.84
CA ASP A 398 10.92 -9.94 17.45
C ASP A 398 9.69 -9.34 18.17
N PRO A 399 9.75 -9.18 19.50
CA PRO A 399 8.57 -8.80 20.27
C PRO A 399 8.07 -7.39 19.92
N GLU A 400 8.96 -6.48 19.52
CA GLU A 400 8.58 -5.12 19.15
C GLU A 400 7.95 -5.10 17.76
N PHE A 401 8.50 -5.87 16.81
CA PHE A 401 7.88 -6.02 15.49
C PHE A 401 6.52 -6.74 15.56
N ALA A 402 6.43 -7.81 16.35
CA ALA A 402 5.17 -8.51 16.58
C ALA A 402 4.10 -7.60 17.21
N ARG A 403 4.49 -6.72 18.14
CA ARG A 403 3.62 -5.71 18.75
C ARG A 403 3.13 -4.67 17.73
N LEU A 404 4.00 -4.27 16.80
CA LEU A 404 3.60 -3.40 15.67
C LEU A 404 2.60 -4.13 14.75
N LEU A 405 2.90 -5.37 14.34
CA LEU A 405 2.00 -6.16 13.49
C LEU A 405 0.64 -6.40 14.16
N ASP A 406 0.60 -6.74 15.45
CA ASP A 406 -0.64 -6.92 16.20
C ASP A 406 -1.51 -5.65 16.24
N ALA A 407 -0.91 -4.47 16.14
CA ALA A 407 -1.61 -3.20 16.15
C ALA A 407 -2.07 -2.71 14.76
N PHE A 408 -1.52 -3.23 13.65
CA PHE A 408 -1.78 -2.71 12.30
C PHE A 408 -2.23 -3.77 11.29
N ALA A 409 -1.78 -5.01 11.41
CA ALA A 409 -2.09 -6.08 10.47
C ALA A 409 -3.42 -6.77 10.80
N LEU A 410 -4.28 -6.89 9.81
CA LEU A 410 -5.51 -7.67 9.93
C LEU A 410 -5.18 -9.17 9.79
N ARG A 411 -5.73 -9.98 10.69
CA ARG A 411 -5.64 -11.44 10.62
C ARG A 411 -6.85 -12.06 9.91
N THR A 412 -6.75 -13.34 9.56
CA THR A 412 -7.80 -14.12 8.87
C THR A 412 -9.14 -14.11 9.61
N ASN A 413 -9.11 -14.00 10.94
CA ASN A 413 -10.28 -13.92 11.81
C ASN A 413 -10.90 -12.51 11.92
N LYS A 414 -10.45 -11.51 11.14
CA LYS A 414 -10.92 -10.11 11.26
C LYS A 414 -12.45 -9.93 11.28
N TYR A 415 -13.20 -10.70 10.49
CA TYR A 415 -14.67 -10.59 10.46
C TYR A 415 -15.31 -11.15 11.74
N VAL A 416 -14.68 -12.14 12.37
CA VAL A 416 -15.09 -12.65 13.69
C VAL A 416 -14.83 -11.57 14.75
N ILE A 417 -13.65 -10.94 14.70
CA ILE A 417 -13.29 -9.82 15.57
C ILE A 417 -14.26 -8.65 15.41
N GLU A 418 -14.58 -8.24 14.18
CA GLU A 418 -15.55 -7.17 13.90
C GLU A 418 -16.92 -7.47 14.50
N ASN A 419 -17.43 -8.69 14.33
CA ASN A 419 -18.73 -9.12 14.84
C ASN A 419 -18.75 -9.15 16.37
N ILE A 420 -17.69 -9.67 17.01
CA ILE A 420 -17.56 -9.65 18.47
C ILE A 420 -17.52 -8.20 18.96
N ASP A 421 -16.70 -7.34 18.36
CA ASP A 421 -16.55 -5.94 18.77
C ASP A 421 -17.87 -5.16 18.62
N GLU A 422 -18.62 -5.40 17.55
CA GLU A 422 -19.94 -4.82 17.34
C GLU A 422 -20.92 -5.24 18.44
N ARG A 423 -21.00 -6.55 18.75
CA ARG A 423 -21.84 -7.05 19.85
C ARG A 423 -21.45 -6.50 21.22
N LEU A 424 -20.16 -6.36 21.50
CA LEU A 424 -19.67 -5.83 22.77
C LEU A 424 -19.95 -4.33 22.91
N ARG A 425 -19.95 -3.57 21.80
CA ARG A 425 -20.33 -2.15 21.77
C ARG A 425 -21.83 -1.94 21.92
N GLU A 426 -22.64 -2.86 21.40
CA GLU A 426 -24.11 -2.86 21.54
C GLU A 426 -24.57 -3.36 22.91
N ALA A 427 -23.71 -4.08 23.63
CA ALA A 427 -23.98 -4.53 24.99
C ALA A 427 -23.82 -3.38 26.01
N ASP A 428 -24.68 -3.38 27.03
CA ASP A 428 -24.61 -2.45 28.18
C ASP A 428 -23.46 -2.83 29.12
N LEU A 429 -22.24 -2.68 28.63
CA LEU A 429 -20.99 -3.02 29.30
C LEU A 429 -20.15 -1.76 29.54
N THR A 430 -19.38 -1.75 30.63
CA THR A 430 -18.36 -0.72 30.84
C THR A 430 -17.14 -0.97 29.93
N ASP A 431 -16.31 0.05 29.73
CA ASP A 431 -15.03 -0.12 29.01
C ASP A 431 -14.12 -1.15 29.68
N ALA A 432 -14.15 -1.24 31.02
CA ALA A 432 -13.37 -2.21 31.78
C ALA A 432 -13.84 -3.65 31.50
N ASP A 433 -15.16 -3.88 31.48
CA ASP A 433 -15.74 -5.19 31.17
C ASP A 433 -15.41 -5.61 29.73
N ARG A 434 -15.56 -4.69 28.77
CA ARG A 434 -15.16 -4.93 27.38
C ARG A 434 -13.68 -5.32 27.27
N HIS A 435 -12.82 -4.62 27.99
CA HIS A 435 -11.38 -4.89 27.97
C HIS A 435 -11.03 -6.24 28.62
N GLU A 436 -11.70 -6.64 29.70
CA GLU A 436 -11.54 -7.97 30.31
C GLU A 436 -11.99 -9.08 29.36
N ILE A 437 -13.16 -8.93 28.73
CA ILE A 437 -13.67 -9.90 27.75
C ILE A 437 -12.67 -10.07 26.60
N TRP A 438 -12.13 -8.97 26.07
CA TRP A 438 -11.11 -9.04 25.02
C TRP A 438 -9.83 -9.73 25.47
N ARG A 439 -9.41 -9.55 26.74
CA ARG A 439 -8.25 -10.26 27.31
C ARG A 439 -8.50 -11.77 27.37
N GLU A 440 -9.68 -12.21 27.79
CA GLU A 440 -10.04 -13.63 27.82
C GLU A 440 -10.14 -14.24 26.42
N ILE A 441 -10.78 -13.54 25.48
CA ILE A 441 -10.84 -13.95 24.06
C ILE A 441 -9.42 -14.08 23.48
N THR A 442 -8.53 -13.16 23.81
CA THR A 442 -7.14 -13.19 23.35
C THR A 442 -6.39 -14.41 23.88
N LYS A 443 -6.63 -14.83 25.14
CA LYS A 443 -6.04 -16.05 25.69
C LYS A 443 -6.49 -17.27 24.89
N LEU A 444 -7.78 -17.36 24.55
CA LEU A 444 -8.33 -18.47 23.75
C LEU A 444 -7.77 -18.54 22.32
N TYR A 445 -7.41 -17.39 21.72
CA TYR A 445 -6.77 -17.35 20.40
C TYR A 445 -5.25 -17.57 20.44
N ARG A 446 -4.63 -17.54 21.64
CA ARG A 446 -3.19 -17.75 21.84
C ARG A 446 -2.86 -19.14 22.38
N SER A 447 -3.83 -19.84 22.97
CA SER A 447 -3.77 -21.27 23.30
C SER A 447 -4.03 -22.12 22.07
#